data_AF-A0A1W1B8H1-F1
#
_entry.id   AF-A0A1W1B8H1-F1
#
_cell.length_a   1.000
_cell.length_b   1.000
_cell.length_c   1.000
_cell.angle_alpha   90.00
_cell.angle_beta   90.00
_cell.angle_gamma   90.00
#
_symmetry.space_group_name_H-M   'P 1'
#
loop_
_entity.id
_entity.type
_entity.pdbx_description
1 polymer ?
#
loop_
_entity_poly.entity_id
_entity_poly.type
_entity_poly.pdbx_seq_one_letter_code
_entity_poly.pdbx_strand_id
1 'polypeptide(L)'
;MRRVKQSIIMVFLSVVFASSTLFARVMIEDIHISKDIDKERYLPIDIVDEIPNDSKQLAVSARVRNLPHNKKIRVVWYEYNKKNRKVANAQSYIAPKDNNFLYHIVKFKNMIGIGRYYVDFLLDNKLLKTISFEVYESRSKYTLKWIKLNKKGVKLFNEKKYDEAIEVLKESIEVLKQDNPINYYNILLTLNNMAQTYISSKNYRASKLTIEVAEKIAKNHNLLNSLNFARTLAKKAEISLKESDYKKAIELYTKSLEISDKEPNISCKRYIIDIKKSLYSIYMRQKDYENARFAAQEVAECHNNDILSMLMVADTYIAQKNYKIAQKYLDRVYKKLKKYKKPNRYLVYKMMSSMSQLYIDTQRYKKAKIVTNKLIKKSKKIYGTKNQHTIDALEKLARIYRETGDKKREKIVEKNIIKLYTEMIESKSCSDITTKEDSFIYKIVYKKYSELNSDILSSYHFKRYIEKKHKISLISPLGWQSKDDDIYIIHLQHRDKNGNIDRYSLREIPRFWKNDKSLNYKKLIKKISNDMDSMLRKSAKSIGDTTTQTIPLKIFKRGKYAIGHTLIHQQGKIDRWYGNTFIFDGKNIYLLSTVSGAKNLLLGEFLSSLAVKSFCSDTAKSIANQH
;
A
#
# COMPACT_ATOMS: atom_id res chain seq x y z
N MET A 1 -29.92 -40.80 67.72
CA MET A 1 -29.13 -41.64 66.78
C MET A 1 -27.65 -41.51 67.11
N ARG A 2 -27.04 -42.64 67.52
CA ARG A 2 -25.60 -43.00 67.56
C ARG A 2 -24.60 -41.91 67.99
N ARG A 3 -24.25 -41.85 69.29
CA ARG A 3 -23.14 -42.59 69.98
C ARG A 3 -21.74 -42.06 69.66
N VAL A 4 -21.36 -41.06 70.46
CA VAL A 4 -20.01 -40.80 70.97
C VAL A 4 -19.79 -41.72 72.18
N LYS A 5 -18.75 -42.57 72.18
CA LYS A 5 -18.03 -43.09 73.38
C LYS A 5 -17.07 -44.26 73.03
N GLN A 6 -15.80 -44.09 73.43
CA GLN A 6 -14.90 -45.02 74.14
C GLN A 6 -13.51 -44.32 74.12
N SER A 7 -12.98 -43.65 75.16
CA SER A 7 -12.65 -44.00 76.56
C SER A 7 -11.70 -45.19 76.68
N ILE A 8 -10.38 -44.95 76.82
CA ILE A 8 -9.53 -44.92 78.05
C ILE A 8 -8.98 -46.29 78.48
N ILE A 9 -7.64 -46.46 78.42
CA ILE A 9 -6.75 -47.21 79.36
C ILE A 9 -5.35 -46.53 79.25
N MET A 10 -4.89 -45.74 80.25
CA MET A 10 -3.88 -46.06 81.30
C MET A 10 -2.55 -46.66 80.80
N VAL A 11 -1.33 -46.42 81.32
CA VAL A 11 -0.66 -45.46 82.22
C VAL A 11 0.84 -45.86 82.17
N PHE A 12 1.74 -44.88 82.09
CA PHE A 12 3.17 -44.84 82.50
C PHE A 12 4.26 -45.86 82.05
N LEU A 13 5.45 -45.26 81.82
CA LEU A 13 6.82 -45.75 82.04
C LEU A 13 7.45 -46.76 81.06
N SER A 14 8.23 -46.24 80.09
CA SER A 14 9.69 -46.43 80.10
C SER A 14 10.36 -45.47 79.13
N VAL A 15 11.14 -44.55 79.70
CA VAL A 15 12.20 -43.82 79.01
C VAL A 15 13.23 -44.85 78.61
N VAL A 16 13.23 -45.24 77.33
CA VAL A 16 14.41 -45.83 76.70
C VAL A 16 14.97 -44.76 75.79
N PHE A 17 16.09 -44.18 76.24
CA PHE A 17 17.03 -43.46 75.40
C PHE A 17 17.44 -44.37 74.23
N ALA A 18 16.70 -44.31 73.13
CA ALA A 18 17.18 -44.74 71.84
C ALA A 18 17.73 -43.49 71.14
N SER A 19 19.01 -43.23 71.39
CA SER A 19 19.86 -42.41 70.54
C SER A 19 19.80 -42.93 69.10
N SER A 20 18.81 -42.49 68.34
CA SER A 20 18.85 -42.54 66.89
C SER A 20 19.31 -41.16 66.44
N THR A 21 20.61 -41.06 66.17
CA THR A 21 21.16 -39.99 65.35
C THR A 21 20.28 -39.84 64.11
N LEU A 22 19.54 -38.74 64.03
CA LEU A 22 18.84 -38.34 62.82
C LEU A 22 19.93 -38.13 61.76
N PHE A 23 20.18 -39.12 60.90
CA PHE A 23 21.10 -38.95 59.78
C PHE A 23 20.55 -37.82 58.92
N ALA A 24 21.20 -36.66 58.96
CA ALA A 24 20.81 -35.51 58.16
C ALA A 24 20.82 -35.93 56.68
N ARG A 25 19.65 -35.89 56.04
CA ARG A 25 19.51 -36.30 54.64
C ARG A 25 20.39 -35.42 53.76
N VAL A 26 21.07 -36.02 52.78
CA VAL A 26 21.82 -35.27 51.77
C VAL A 26 20.84 -34.44 50.94
N MET A 27 21.09 -33.13 50.86
CA MET A 27 20.23 -32.18 50.14
C MET A 27 20.99 -31.58 48.97
N ILE A 28 20.29 -31.37 47.85
CA ILE A 28 20.79 -30.62 46.69
C ILE A 28 19.84 -29.45 46.45
N GLU A 29 20.38 -28.24 46.55
CA GLU A 29 19.67 -26.96 46.56
C GLU A 29 20.36 -25.98 45.59
N ASP A 30 19.71 -24.85 45.30
CA ASP A 30 20.26 -23.78 44.44
C ASP A 30 20.79 -24.30 43.08
N ILE A 31 19.98 -25.12 42.41
CA ILE A 31 20.36 -25.75 41.14
C ILE A 31 20.12 -24.78 39.99
N HIS A 32 21.17 -24.51 39.21
CA HIS A 32 21.10 -23.62 38.06
C HIS A 32 21.68 -24.27 36.80
N ILE A 33 21.01 -24.04 35.67
CA ILE A 33 21.53 -24.33 34.33
C ILE A 33 22.01 -23.04 33.70
N SER A 34 23.17 -23.10 33.05
CA SER A 34 23.80 -21.95 32.41
C SER A 34 24.60 -22.36 31.18
N LYS A 35 24.93 -21.38 30.34
CA LYS A 35 25.83 -21.57 29.20
C LYS A 35 27.29 -21.72 29.65
N ASP A 36 27.62 -21.18 30.82
CA ASP A 36 28.95 -21.25 31.41
C ASP A 36 28.91 -20.95 32.92
N ILE A 37 29.95 -21.36 33.64
CA ILE A 37 30.10 -21.20 35.09
C ILE A 37 31.39 -20.44 35.39
N ASP A 38 31.30 -19.50 36.32
CA ASP A 38 32.46 -18.91 36.96
C ASP A 38 33.12 -20.00 37.82
N LYS A 39 34.26 -20.51 37.34
CA LYS A 39 34.97 -21.64 37.97
C LYS A 39 35.58 -21.29 39.32
N GLU A 40 35.84 -20.00 39.58
CA GLU A 40 36.39 -19.54 40.86
C GLU A 40 35.28 -19.37 41.89
N ARG A 41 34.10 -18.90 41.46
CA ARG A 41 32.96 -18.65 42.35
C ARG A 41 31.95 -19.79 42.43
N TYR A 42 32.08 -20.80 41.59
CA TYR A 42 31.15 -21.94 41.47
C TYR A 42 29.70 -21.52 41.18
N LEU A 43 29.52 -20.34 40.57
CA LEU A 43 28.22 -19.74 40.27
C LEU A 43 27.96 -19.67 38.75
N PRO A 44 26.70 -19.77 38.32
CA PRO A 44 26.32 -19.61 36.92
C PRO A 44 26.62 -18.18 36.46
N ILE A 45 27.24 -18.03 35.27
CA ILE A 45 27.50 -16.70 34.68
C ILE A 45 26.20 -16.07 34.18
N ASP A 46 25.32 -16.89 33.60
CA ASP A 46 23.98 -16.52 33.13
C ASP A 46 22.97 -17.57 33.61
N ILE A 47 21.99 -17.20 34.44
CA ILE A 47 20.85 -18.06 34.78
C ILE A 47 19.81 -17.88 33.68
N VAL A 48 19.56 -18.94 32.90
CA VAL A 48 18.61 -18.92 31.78
C VAL A 48 17.69 -20.14 31.85
N ASP A 49 16.38 -19.90 31.74
CA ASP A 49 15.35 -20.94 31.75
C ASP A 49 15.29 -21.72 30.41
N GLU A 50 15.87 -21.15 29.34
CA GLU A 50 15.88 -21.68 27.98
C GLU A 50 17.29 -21.60 27.35
N ILE A 51 17.67 -22.64 26.60
CA ILE A 51 19.01 -22.79 26.01
C ILE A 51 18.93 -22.82 24.47
N PRO A 52 19.67 -21.98 23.73
CA PRO A 52 19.69 -22.07 22.28
C PRO A 52 20.53 -23.27 21.81
N ASN A 53 20.09 -23.94 20.75
CA ASN A 53 20.70 -25.16 20.22
C ASN A 53 22.11 -25.00 19.61
N ASP A 54 22.58 -23.76 19.43
CA ASP A 54 23.95 -23.43 19.02
C ASP A 54 24.92 -23.24 20.19
N SER A 55 24.48 -23.47 21.43
CA SER A 55 25.34 -23.41 22.62
C SER A 55 26.46 -24.46 22.53
N LYS A 56 27.72 -24.01 22.66
CA LYS A 56 28.90 -24.89 22.54
C LYS A 56 29.16 -25.75 23.79
N GLN A 57 28.62 -25.33 24.92
CA GLN A 57 28.71 -26.04 26.18
C GLN A 57 27.51 -25.68 27.06
N LEU A 58 27.20 -26.56 28.02
CA LEU A 58 26.22 -26.32 29.07
C LEU A 58 26.82 -26.68 30.41
N ALA A 59 26.37 -25.96 31.42
CA ALA A 59 26.84 -26.11 32.77
C ALA A 59 25.66 -26.27 33.73
N VAL A 60 25.78 -27.18 34.69
CA VAL A 60 24.88 -27.26 35.84
C VAL A 60 25.68 -27.01 37.11
N SER A 61 25.18 -26.15 37.98
CA SER A 61 25.72 -25.91 39.33
C SER A 61 24.68 -26.24 40.38
N ALA A 62 25.12 -26.70 41.55
CA ALA A 62 24.24 -26.92 42.70
C ALA A 62 25.00 -26.77 44.02
N ARG A 63 24.28 -26.40 45.07
CA ARG A 63 24.76 -26.45 46.45
C ARG A 63 24.35 -27.79 47.08
N VAL A 64 25.29 -28.47 47.72
CA VAL A 64 25.05 -29.75 48.41
C VAL A 64 25.14 -29.54 49.91
N ARG A 65 24.31 -30.21 50.70
CA ARG A 65 24.42 -30.22 52.17
C ARG A 65 24.43 -31.65 52.70
N ASN A 66 25.14 -31.85 53.82
CA ASN A 66 25.23 -33.12 54.55
C ASN A 66 25.82 -34.29 53.74
N LEU A 67 26.64 -34.03 52.72
CA LEU A 67 27.30 -35.10 51.96
C LEU A 67 28.46 -35.70 52.78
N PRO A 68 28.53 -37.03 52.96
CA PRO A 68 29.67 -37.67 53.62
C PRO A 68 30.99 -37.40 52.87
N HIS A 69 32.08 -37.13 53.59
CA HIS A 69 33.38 -36.71 53.01
C HIS A 69 33.97 -37.67 51.97
N ASN A 70 33.61 -38.96 52.02
CA ASN A 70 34.09 -39.99 51.08
C ASN A 70 33.14 -40.24 49.90
N LYS A 71 32.05 -39.50 49.77
CA LYS A 71 31.03 -39.70 48.72
C LYS A 71 31.12 -38.64 47.63
N LYS A 72 30.72 -39.04 46.43
CA LYS A 72 30.59 -38.17 45.25
C LYS A 72 29.17 -38.21 44.73
N ILE A 73 28.70 -37.09 44.18
CA ILE A 73 27.43 -37.03 43.47
C ILE A 73 27.65 -37.41 42.01
N ARG A 74 26.90 -38.39 41.52
CA ARG A 74 26.85 -38.72 40.10
C ARG A 74 25.86 -37.79 39.41
N VAL A 75 26.33 -37.00 38.45
CA VAL A 75 25.50 -36.12 37.62
C VAL A 75 25.34 -36.76 36.25
N VAL A 76 24.11 -37.00 35.82
CA VAL A 76 23.80 -37.64 34.53
C VAL A 76 22.85 -36.76 33.71
N TRP A 77 23.24 -36.50 32.47
CA TRP A 77 22.47 -35.71 31.51
C TRP A 77 21.69 -36.65 30.58
N TYR A 78 20.40 -36.41 30.44
CA TYR A 78 19.51 -37.19 29.59
C TYR A 78 18.81 -36.33 28.55
N GLU A 79 18.59 -36.93 27.39
CA GLU A 79 17.62 -36.50 26.39
C GLU A 79 16.55 -37.59 26.25
N TYR A 80 15.30 -37.19 26.07
CA TYR A 80 14.24 -38.12 25.67
C TYR A 80 14.20 -38.19 24.16
N ASN A 81 14.46 -39.37 23.60
CA ASN A 81 14.32 -39.55 22.16
C ASN A 81 12.84 -39.51 21.74
N LYS A 82 12.57 -39.47 20.42
CA LYS A 82 11.20 -39.46 19.85
C LYS A 82 10.30 -40.63 20.28
N LYS A 83 10.85 -41.67 20.91
CA LYS A 83 10.11 -42.82 21.47
C LYS A 83 9.96 -42.74 23.00
N ASN A 84 10.19 -41.56 23.58
CA ASN A 84 10.12 -41.27 25.01
C ASN A 84 11.06 -42.13 25.89
N ARG A 85 12.20 -42.56 25.35
CA ARG A 85 13.23 -43.30 26.11
C ARG A 85 14.35 -42.34 26.53
N LYS A 86 14.79 -42.42 27.79
CA LYS A 86 15.96 -41.72 28.31
C LYS A 86 17.23 -42.22 27.62
N VAL A 87 17.95 -41.33 26.95
CA VAL A 87 19.30 -41.59 26.40
C VAL A 87 20.28 -40.74 27.21
N ALA A 88 21.27 -41.39 27.83
CA ALA A 88 22.29 -40.68 28.61
C ALA A 88 23.32 -40.07 27.66
N ASN A 89 23.46 -38.74 27.70
CA ASN A 89 24.32 -37.98 26.79
C ASN A 89 25.70 -37.65 27.42
N ALA A 90 25.76 -37.55 28.76
CA ALA A 90 27.00 -37.35 29.51
C ALA A 90 26.80 -37.75 30.98
N GLN A 91 27.85 -38.24 31.64
CA GLN A 91 27.83 -38.51 33.08
C GLN A 91 29.21 -38.31 33.72
N SER A 92 29.22 -37.85 34.97
CA SER A 92 30.44 -37.72 35.79
C SER A 92 30.15 -37.90 37.28
N TYR A 93 31.17 -38.30 38.05
CA TYR A 93 31.16 -38.34 39.51
C TYR A 93 31.91 -37.12 40.08
N ILE A 94 31.21 -36.29 40.84
CA ILE A 94 31.70 -34.97 41.26
C ILE A 94 31.73 -34.91 42.78
N ALA A 95 32.90 -34.61 43.33
CA ALA A 95 33.03 -34.21 44.73
C ALA A 95 32.69 -32.72 44.84
N PRO A 96 31.84 -32.28 45.77
CA PRO A 96 31.67 -30.85 46.05
C PRO A 96 33.01 -30.24 46.44
N LYS A 97 33.24 -29.01 46.00
CA LYS A 97 34.40 -28.19 46.36
C LYS A 97 33.94 -27.10 47.35
N ASP A 98 34.85 -26.20 47.73
CA ASP A 98 34.68 -25.15 48.74
C ASP A 98 33.26 -24.58 48.86
N ASN A 99 32.78 -24.41 50.11
CA ASN A 99 31.40 -24.01 50.44
C ASN A 99 30.29 -24.98 49.97
N ASN A 100 30.63 -26.26 49.79
CA ASN A 100 29.73 -27.35 49.39
C ASN A 100 29.06 -27.17 48.02
N PHE A 101 29.70 -26.48 47.09
CA PHE A 101 29.18 -26.34 45.72
C PHE A 101 29.77 -27.38 44.78
N LEU A 102 28.97 -27.83 43.81
CA LEU A 102 29.45 -28.61 42.68
C LEU A 102 29.00 -27.98 41.37
N TYR A 103 29.77 -28.25 40.31
CA TYR A 103 29.31 -28.03 38.94
C TYR A 103 29.76 -29.13 37.98
N HIS A 104 29.03 -29.28 36.88
CA HIS A 104 29.39 -30.13 35.75
C HIS A 104 29.24 -29.37 34.43
N ILE A 105 30.24 -29.48 33.54
CA ILE A 105 30.22 -28.87 32.21
C ILE A 105 30.21 -29.97 31.15
N VAL A 106 29.27 -29.89 30.21
CA VAL A 106 29.21 -30.73 29.01
C VAL A 106 29.54 -29.87 27.80
N LYS A 107 30.49 -30.32 26.98
CA LYS A 107 30.85 -29.66 25.71
C LYS A 107 30.25 -30.42 24.53
N PHE A 108 29.69 -29.70 23.57
CA PHE A 108 29.06 -30.26 22.38
C PHE A 108 29.91 -29.98 21.14
N LYS A 109 30.16 -31.01 20.33
CA LYS A 109 30.88 -30.87 19.05
C LYS A 109 29.97 -30.35 17.93
N ASN A 110 28.67 -30.66 18.01
CA ASN A 110 27.62 -30.29 17.06
C ASN A 110 26.50 -29.53 17.77
N MET A 111 25.52 -29.01 17.00
CA MET A 111 24.31 -28.39 17.59
C MET A 111 23.60 -29.38 18.52
N ILE A 112 23.06 -28.86 19.61
CA ILE A 112 22.29 -29.61 20.59
C ILE A 112 20.92 -29.95 19.97
N GLY A 113 20.39 -31.15 20.18
CA GLY A 113 19.04 -31.50 19.70
C GLY A 113 17.98 -30.58 20.32
N ILE A 114 16.98 -30.16 19.56
CA ILE A 114 15.87 -29.34 20.09
C ILE A 114 14.95 -30.24 20.93
N GLY A 115 14.58 -29.78 22.12
CA GLY A 115 13.69 -30.53 23.01
C GLY A 115 13.99 -30.32 24.48
N ARG A 116 13.36 -31.13 25.33
CA ARG A 116 13.52 -31.07 26.77
C ARG A 116 14.63 -32.01 27.24
N TYR A 117 15.54 -31.46 28.04
CA TYR A 117 16.68 -32.17 28.63
C TYR A 117 16.50 -32.29 30.13
N TYR A 118 17.15 -33.28 30.71
CA TYR A 118 17.07 -33.58 32.13
C TYR A 118 18.46 -33.79 32.73
N VAL A 119 18.64 -33.38 33.97
CA VAL A 119 19.85 -33.67 34.75
C VAL A 119 19.44 -34.35 36.04
N ASP A 120 19.90 -35.59 36.24
CA ASP A 120 19.70 -36.33 37.47
C ASP A 120 20.97 -36.24 38.34
N PHE A 121 20.78 -35.99 39.62
CA PHE A 121 21.80 -36.05 40.65
C PHE A 121 21.58 -37.32 41.49
N LEU A 122 22.59 -38.18 41.58
CA LEU A 122 22.49 -39.46 42.29
C LEU A 122 23.60 -39.61 43.33
N LEU A 123 23.30 -40.27 44.44
CA LEU A 123 24.26 -40.73 45.44
C LEU A 123 24.09 -42.24 45.61
N ASP A 124 25.17 -43.00 45.42
CA ASP A 124 25.15 -44.47 45.47
C ASP A 124 24.02 -45.08 44.61
N ASN A 125 23.84 -44.54 43.39
CA ASN A 125 22.77 -44.87 42.45
C ASN A 125 21.33 -44.57 42.94
N LYS A 126 21.14 -43.94 44.10
CA LYS A 126 19.83 -43.41 44.53
C LYS A 126 19.65 -41.99 44.02
N LEU A 127 18.50 -41.73 43.39
CA LEU A 127 18.14 -40.41 42.89
C LEU A 127 17.94 -39.42 44.05
N LEU A 128 18.65 -38.30 44.02
CA LEU A 128 18.48 -37.19 44.96
C LEU A 128 17.56 -36.11 44.37
N LYS A 129 17.80 -35.71 43.12
CA LYS A 129 17.04 -34.66 42.44
C LYS A 129 17.12 -34.79 40.92
N THR A 130 16.06 -34.39 40.24
CA THR A 130 16.02 -34.18 38.78
C THR A 130 15.64 -32.73 38.51
N ILE A 131 16.31 -32.11 37.54
CA ILE A 131 15.89 -30.84 36.93
C ILE A 131 15.67 -31.04 35.43
N SER A 132 14.89 -30.15 34.81
CA SER A 132 14.67 -30.12 33.36
C SER A 132 14.79 -28.72 32.79
N PHE A 133 15.23 -28.61 31.55
CA PHE A 133 15.32 -27.35 30.80
C PHE A 133 15.02 -27.60 29.32
N GLU A 134 14.66 -26.54 28.58
CA GLU A 134 14.36 -26.64 27.15
C GLU A 134 15.47 -26.08 26.27
N VAL A 135 15.79 -26.82 25.21
CA VAL A 135 16.68 -26.39 24.14
C VAL A 135 15.86 -26.00 22.92
N TYR A 136 15.99 -24.76 22.46
CA TYR A 136 15.23 -24.19 21.34
C TYR A 136 16.12 -23.88 20.13
N GLU A 137 15.50 -23.70 18.96
CA GLU A 137 16.23 -23.38 17.73
C GLU A 137 16.82 -21.97 17.77
N SER A 138 18.15 -21.87 17.70
CA SER A 138 18.85 -20.59 17.54
C SER A 138 18.55 -19.98 16.17
N ARG A 139 18.24 -18.67 16.13
CA ARG A 139 18.08 -17.98 14.84
C ARG A 139 19.45 -17.88 14.16
N SER A 140 19.58 -18.48 12.98
CA SER A 140 20.78 -18.39 12.14
C SER A 140 21.33 -16.97 12.07
N LYS A 141 22.67 -16.83 12.07
CA LYS A 141 23.36 -15.54 11.90
C LYS A 141 22.87 -14.77 10.67
N TYR A 142 22.48 -15.48 9.61
CA TYR A 142 21.94 -14.90 8.38
C TYR A 142 20.52 -14.37 8.60
N THR A 143 19.68 -15.13 9.30
CA THR A 143 18.35 -14.67 9.74
C THR A 143 18.46 -13.43 10.63
N LEU A 144 19.40 -13.37 11.57
CA LEU A 144 19.63 -12.17 12.41
C LEU A 144 20.09 -10.96 11.58
N LYS A 145 20.99 -11.16 10.61
CA LYS A 145 21.43 -10.11 9.68
C LYS A 145 20.28 -9.64 8.78
N TRP A 146 19.47 -10.56 8.26
CA TRP A 146 18.28 -10.24 7.48
C TRP A 146 17.28 -9.40 8.29
N ILE A 147 17.02 -9.73 9.58
CA ILE A 147 16.12 -8.92 10.43
C ILE A 147 16.59 -7.46 10.48
N LYS A 148 17.90 -7.23 10.63
CA LYS A 148 18.48 -5.88 10.65
C LYS A 148 18.28 -5.15 9.31
N LEU A 149 18.60 -5.82 8.19
CA LEU A 149 18.47 -5.25 6.85
C LEU A 149 17.00 -4.98 6.47
N ASN A 150 16.11 -5.94 6.72
CA ASN A 150 14.68 -5.78 6.42
C ASN A 150 14.05 -4.64 7.25
N LYS A 151 14.43 -4.49 8.53
CA LYS A 151 14.04 -3.33 9.34
C LYS A 151 14.56 -2.02 8.76
N LYS A 152 15.81 -1.98 8.29
CA LYS A 152 16.40 -0.82 7.62
C LYS A 152 15.65 -0.48 6.33
N GLY A 153 15.33 -1.48 5.49
CA GLY A 153 14.53 -1.31 4.28
C GLY A 153 13.14 -0.72 4.57
N VAL A 154 12.43 -1.24 5.57
CA VAL A 154 11.13 -0.70 6.00
C VAL A 154 11.26 0.73 6.56
N LYS A 155 12.34 1.04 7.28
CA LYS A 155 12.61 2.40 7.77
C LYS A 155 12.79 3.38 6.60
N LEU A 156 13.64 3.04 5.62
CA LEU A 156 13.88 3.84 4.42
C LEU A 156 12.59 4.04 3.60
N PHE A 157 11.77 2.99 3.47
CA PHE A 157 10.45 3.08 2.87
C PHE A 157 9.56 4.13 3.56
N ASN A 158 9.51 4.12 4.90
CA ASN A 158 8.73 5.09 5.66
C ASN A 158 9.28 6.53 5.53
N GLU A 159 10.58 6.67 5.31
CA GLU A 159 11.26 7.94 4.99
C GLU A 159 11.07 8.37 3.52
N LYS A 160 10.36 7.57 2.71
CA LYS A 160 10.15 7.76 1.26
C LYS A 160 11.42 7.69 0.41
N LYS A 161 12.49 7.11 0.94
CA LYS A 161 13.74 6.82 0.24
C LYS A 161 13.61 5.48 -0.47
N TYR A 162 12.78 5.44 -1.51
CA TYR A 162 12.34 4.19 -2.12
C TYR A 162 13.48 3.43 -2.81
N ASP A 163 14.38 4.12 -3.51
CA ASP A 163 15.48 3.47 -4.21
C ASP A 163 16.48 2.84 -3.21
N GLU A 164 16.86 3.59 -2.16
CA GLU A 164 17.69 3.07 -1.07
C GLU A 164 17.03 1.87 -0.36
N ALA A 165 15.71 1.93 -0.14
CA ALA A 165 14.97 0.83 0.47
C ALA A 165 15.02 -0.44 -0.39
N ILE A 166 14.87 -0.31 -1.71
CA ILE A 166 14.95 -1.44 -2.65
C ILE A 166 16.34 -2.09 -2.61
N GLU A 167 17.41 -1.31 -2.63
CA GLU A 167 18.78 -1.85 -2.61
C GLU A 167 19.07 -2.62 -1.31
N VAL A 168 18.67 -2.07 -0.16
CA VAL A 168 18.81 -2.77 1.13
C VAL A 168 17.96 -4.05 1.19
N LEU A 169 16.77 -4.05 0.61
CA LEU A 169 15.92 -5.24 0.57
C LEU A 169 16.51 -6.33 -0.36
N LYS A 170 17.09 -5.96 -1.50
CA LYS A 170 17.83 -6.91 -2.37
C LYS A 170 19.01 -7.54 -1.62
N GLU A 171 19.82 -6.73 -0.95
CA GLU A 171 20.93 -7.23 -0.11
C GLU A 171 20.43 -8.24 0.93
N SER A 172 19.28 -7.96 1.55
CA SER A 172 18.70 -8.86 2.55
C SER A 172 18.27 -10.22 1.99
N ILE A 173 17.85 -10.29 0.71
CA ILE A 173 17.56 -11.56 0.03
C ILE A 173 18.86 -12.35 -0.20
N GLU A 174 19.94 -11.68 -0.63
CA GLU A 174 21.24 -12.35 -0.83
C GLU A 174 21.78 -12.93 0.49
N VAL A 175 21.54 -12.26 1.62
CA VAL A 175 21.86 -12.81 2.95
C VAL A 175 21.04 -14.07 3.26
N LEU A 176 19.74 -14.09 2.95
CA LEU A 176 18.89 -15.26 3.20
C LEU A 176 19.23 -16.46 2.32
N LYS A 177 19.77 -16.24 1.12
CA LYS A 177 20.24 -17.31 0.24
C LYS A 177 21.47 -18.05 0.80
N GLN A 178 22.20 -17.43 1.72
CA GLN A 178 23.33 -18.06 2.41
C GLN A 178 22.89 -18.92 3.60
N ASP A 179 21.62 -18.84 4.00
CA ASP A 179 21.05 -19.65 5.08
C ASP A 179 20.87 -21.11 4.62
N ASN A 180 21.09 -22.07 5.51
CA ASN A 180 20.91 -23.49 5.20
C ASN A 180 20.09 -24.19 6.31
N PRO A 181 18.84 -24.58 6.02
CA PRO A 181 18.13 -24.45 4.74
C PRO A 181 17.75 -23.00 4.41
N ILE A 182 17.58 -22.68 3.12
CA ILE A 182 17.17 -21.35 2.67
C ILE A 182 15.78 -21.01 3.23
N ASN A 183 15.67 -19.84 3.87
CA ASN A 183 14.41 -19.38 4.45
C ASN A 183 13.52 -18.67 3.42
N TYR A 184 12.83 -19.45 2.58
CA TYR A 184 11.93 -18.94 1.54
C TYR A 184 10.74 -18.14 2.10
N TYR A 185 10.33 -18.41 3.35
CA TYR A 185 9.30 -17.62 4.03
C TYR A 185 9.74 -16.15 4.20
N ASN A 186 10.96 -15.92 4.66
CA ASN A 186 11.53 -14.57 4.81
C ASN A 186 11.83 -13.91 3.46
N ILE A 187 12.18 -14.68 2.43
CA ILE A 187 12.33 -14.17 1.06
C ILE A 187 10.98 -13.64 0.56
N LEU A 188 9.87 -14.38 0.73
CA LEU A 188 8.53 -13.90 0.36
C LEU A 188 8.15 -12.61 1.09
N LEU A 189 8.42 -12.51 2.39
CA LEU A 189 8.17 -11.27 3.13
C LEU A 189 8.96 -10.08 2.54
N THR A 190 10.22 -10.33 2.19
CA THR A 190 11.10 -9.30 1.60
C THR A 190 10.61 -8.87 0.23
N LEU A 191 10.19 -9.81 -0.62
CA LEU A 191 9.59 -9.51 -1.93
C LEU A 191 8.28 -8.72 -1.80
N ASN A 192 7.45 -9.01 -0.80
CA ASN A 192 6.26 -8.21 -0.50
C ASN A 192 6.61 -6.77 -0.11
N ASN A 193 7.66 -6.58 0.69
CA ASN A 193 8.15 -5.25 1.05
C ASN A 193 8.70 -4.51 -0.17
N MET A 194 9.42 -5.20 -1.07
CA MET A 194 9.88 -4.62 -2.33
C MET A 194 8.72 -4.26 -3.26
N ALA A 195 7.74 -5.15 -3.43
CA ALA A 195 6.54 -4.88 -4.23
C ALA A 195 5.78 -3.66 -3.68
N GLN A 196 5.60 -3.57 -2.36
CA GLN A 196 5.02 -2.38 -1.73
C GLN A 196 5.83 -1.11 -1.99
N THR A 197 7.16 -1.21 -1.92
CA THR A 197 8.06 -0.09 -2.18
C THR A 197 7.92 0.39 -3.62
N TYR A 198 7.87 -0.52 -4.58
CA TYR A 198 7.61 -0.21 -5.99
C TYR A 198 6.21 0.37 -6.22
N ILE A 199 5.16 -0.13 -5.56
CA ILE A 199 3.81 0.46 -5.62
C ILE A 199 3.84 1.91 -5.12
N SER A 200 4.53 2.17 -4.00
CA SER A 200 4.62 3.50 -3.41
C SER A 200 5.48 4.48 -4.22
N SER A 201 6.53 3.99 -4.89
CA SER A 201 7.29 4.76 -5.89
C SER A 201 6.60 4.80 -7.26
N LYS A 202 5.41 4.21 -7.39
CA LYS A 202 4.59 4.12 -8.61
C LYS A 202 5.26 3.35 -9.77
N ASN A 203 6.29 2.58 -9.48
CA ASN A 203 6.88 1.65 -10.44
C ASN A 203 6.07 0.35 -10.51
N TYR A 204 4.86 0.42 -11.07
CA TYR A 204 3.94 -0.72 -11.12
C TYR A 204 4.47 -1.89 -11.94
N ARG A 205 5.31 -1.62 -12.96
CA ARG A 205 5.95 -2.68 -13.75
C ARG A 205 6.90 -3.51 -12.89
N ALA A 206 7.82 -2.86 -12.16
CA ALA A 206 8.74 -3.57 -11.28
C ALA A 206 8.00 -4.30 -10.14
N SER A 207 6.93 -3.69 -9.60
CA SER A 207 6.08 -4.36 -8.63
C SER A 207 5.44 -5.63 -9.19
N LYS A 208 4.91 -5.59 -10.42
CA LYS A 208 4.27 -6.74 -11.05
C LYS A 208 5.25 -7.89 -11.26
N LEU A 209 6.46 -7.59 -11.76
CA LEU A 209 7.53 -8.59 -11.90
C LEU A 209 7.95 -9.17 -10.53
N THR A 210 8.04 -8.33 -9.50
CA THR A 210 8.37 -8.78 -8.13
C THR A 210 7.31 -9.72 -7.57
N ILE A 211 6.02 -9.43 -7.81
CA ILE A 211 4.89 -10.28 -7.44
C ILE A 211 4.95 -11.62 -8.19
N GLU A 212 5.23 -11.61 -9.49
CA GLU A 212 5.37 -12.85 -10.28
C GLU A 212 6.49 -13.75 -9.75
N VAL A 213 7.62 -13.17 -9.32
CA VAL A 213 8.69 -13.91 -8.64
C VAL A 213 8.22 -14.50 -7.30
N ALA A 214 7.51 -13.72 -6.49
CA ALA A 214 6.96 -14.19 -5.23
C ALA A 214 5.94 -15.34 -5.43
N GLU A 215 5.09 -15.28 -6.45
CA GLU A 215 4.15 -16.36 -6.78
C GLU A 215 4.87 -17.64 -7.19
N LYS A 216 5.93 -17.55 -7.99
CA LYS A 216 6.76 -18.71 -8.38
C LYS A 216 7.44 -19.35 -7.17
N ILE A 217 8.03 -18.56 -6.27
CA ILE A 217 8.65 -19.07 -5.03
C ILE A 217 7.60 -19.73 -4.15
N ALA A 218 6.45 -19.11 -3.98
CA ALA A 218 5.40 -19.69 -3.14
C ALA A 218 4.89 -21.03 -3.67
N LYS A 219 4.76 -21.16 -5.00
CA LYS A 219 4.38 -22.42 -5.66
C LYS A 219 5.46 -23.50 -5.49
N ASN A 220 6.72 -23.19 -5.80
CA ASN A 220 7.81 -24.17 -5.81
C ASN A 220 8.20 -24.67 -4.42
N HIS A 221 7.89 -23.91 -3.37
CA HIS A 221 8.24 -24.24 -1.99
C HIS A 221 7.03 -24.49 -1.08
N ASN A 222 5.86 -24.78 -1.66
CA ASN A 222 4.62 -25.11 -0.94
C ASN A 222 4.17 -24.04 0.08
N LEU A 223 4.37 -22.76 -0.22
CA LEU A 223 4.01 -21.62 0.65
C LEU A 223 2.70 -20.93 0.24
N LEU A 224 1.89 -21.55 -0.63
CA LEU A 224 0.63 -20.99 -1.13
C LEU A 224 -0.43 -20.77 -0.03
N ASN A 225 -0.32 -21.44 1.12
CA ASN A 225 -1.20 -21.23 2.27
C ASN A 225 -0.59 -20.32 3.35
N SER A 226 0.56 -19.69 3.08
CA SER A 226 1.25 -18.85 4.07
C SER A 226 0.68 -17.42 4.13
N LEU A 227 0.81 -16.77 5.30
CA LEU A 227 0.52 -15.34 5.47
C LEU A 227 1.27 -14.44 4.48
N ASN A 228 2.50 -14.81 4.10
CA ASN A 228 3.28 -14.01 3.16
C ASN A 228 2.75 -14.17 1.72
N PHE A 229 2.19 -15.33 1.38
CA PHE A 229 1.49 -15.48 0.11
C PHE A 229 0.16 -14.71 0.10
N ALA A 230 -0.61 -14.72 1.20
CA ALA A 230 -1.78 -13.87 1.34
C ALA A 230 -1.43 -12.39 1.09
N ARG A 231 -0.34 -11.89 1.70
CA ARG A 231 0.18 -10.54 1.40
C ARG A 231 0.55 -10.32 -0.05
N THR A 232 1.08 -11.34 -0.74
CA THR A 232 1.40 -11.29 -2.18
C THR A 232 0.14 -11.07 -3.00
N LEU A 233 -0.94 -11.82 -2.69
CA LEU A 233 -2.25 -11.63 -3.32
C LEU A 233 -2.80 -10.22 -3.06
N ALA A 234 -2.67 -9.71 -1.84
CA ALA A 234 -3.07 -8.34 -1.52
C ALA A 234 -2.28 -7.29 -2.32
N LYS A 235 -0.96 -7.46 -2.51
CA LYS A 235 -0.17 -6.58 -3.40
C LYS A 235 -0.65 -6.65 -4.85
N LYS A 236 -0.99 -7.85 -5.33
CA LYS A 236 -1.54 -8.05 -6.68
C LYS A 236 -2.91 -7.36 -6.82
N ALA A 237 -3.76 -7.42 -5.80
CA ALA A 237 -5.03 -6.71 -5.75
C ALA A 237 -4.86 -5.19 -5.81
N GLU A 238 -3.87 -4.63 -5.10
CA GLU A 238 -3.54 -3.21 -5.18
C GLU A 238 -3.14 -2.77 -6.61
N ILE A 239 -2.39 -3.60 -7.34
CA ILE A 239 -2.07 -3.35 -8.76
C ILE A 239 -3.34 -3.37 -9.61
N SER A 240 -4.19 -4.39 -9.45
CA SER A 240 -5.49 -4.46 -10.16
C SER A 240 -6.35 -3.22 -9.91
N LEU A 241 -6.34 -2.67 -8.69
CA LEU A 241 -7.00 -1.40 -8.38
C LEU A 241 -6.43 -0.20 -9.15
N LYS A 242 -5.12 -0.14 -9.35
CA LYS A 242 -4.49 0.91 -10.18
C LYS A 242 -4.87 0.79 -11.64
N GLU A 243 -5.04 -0.44 -12.12
CA GLU A 243 -5.52 -0.76 -13.46
C GLU A 243 -7.05 -0.58 -13.61
N SER A 244 -7.75 -0.22 -12.51
CA SER A 244 -9.21 -0.10 -12.43
C SER A 244 -9.99 -1.41 -12.66
N ASP A 245 -9.34 -2.56 -12.50
CA ASP A 245 -9.96 -3.88 -12.51
C ASP A 245 -10.47 -4.22 -11.09
N TYR A 246 -11.63 -3.66 -10.75
CA TYR A 246 -12.23 -3.83 -9.42
C TYR A 246 -12.66 -5.28 -9.16
N LYS A 247 -13.12 -6.01 -10.18
CA LYS A 247 -13.58 -7.39 -10.05
C LYS A 247 -12.42 -8.29 -9.61
N LYS A 248 -11.29 -8.19 -10.32
CA LYS A 248 -10.07 -8.94 -9.98
C LYS A 248 -9.48 -8.50 -8.64
N ALA A 249 -9.55 -7.21 -8.31
CA ALA A 249 -9.10 -6.73 -7.01
C ALA A 249 -9.91 -7.33 -5.85
N ILE A 250 -11.23 -7.40 -5.96
CA ILE A 250 -12.10 -8.04 -4.95
C ILE A 250 -11.71 -9.52 -4.82
N GLU A 251 -11.65 -10.26 -5.93
CA GLU A 251 -11.29 -11.69 -5.92
C GLU A 251 -9.96 -11.96 -5.20
N LEU A 252 -8.92 -11.18 -5.51
CA LEU A 252 -7.59 -11.33 -4.93
C LEU A 252 -7.56 -10.94 -3.43
N TYR A 253 -8.29 -9.90 -3.03
CA TYR A 253 -8.41 -9.54 -1.62
C TYR A 253 -9.18 -10.58 -0.82
N THR A 254 -10.29 -11.11 -1.37
CA THR A 254 -11.05 -12.19 -0.72
C THR A 254 -10.18 -13.42 -0.52
N LYS A 255 -9.46 -13.88 -1.55
CA LYS A 255 -8.50 -15.00 -1.42
C LYS A 255 -7.40 -14.71 -0.39
N SER A 256 -6.91 -13.47 -0.33
CA SER A 256 -5.95 -13.06 0.71
C SER A 256 -6.54 -13.16 2.12
N LEU A 257 -7.81 -12.80 2.32
CA LEU A 257 -8.48 -12.89 3.60
C LEU A 257 -8.73 -14.36 3.98
N GLU A 258 -9.25 -15.18 3.06
CA GLU A 258 -9.49 -16.62 3.27
C GLU A 258 -8.24 -17.39 3.74
N ILE A 259 -7.08 -17.11 3.14
CA ILE A 259 -5.81 -17.71 3.58
C ILE A 259 -5.42 -17.21 4.97
N SER A 260 -5.64 -15.92 5.22
CA SER A 260 -5.26 -15.29 6.49
C SER A 260 -6.13 -15.75 7.65
N ASP A 261 -7.44 -15.93 7.44
CA ASP A 261 -8.44 -16.23 8.47
C ASP A 261 -8.23 -17.60 9.15
N LYS A 262 -7.39 -18.46 8.57
CA LYS A 262 -6.94 -19.73 9.20
C LYS A 262 -6.07 -19.49 10.43
N GLU A 263 -5.55 -18.28 10.62
CA GLU A 263 -4.59 -17.97 11.68
C GLU A 263 -5.25 -17.24 12.86
N PRO A 264 -5.03 -17.70 14.09
CA PRO A 264 -5.66 -17.11 15.26
C PRO A 264 -5.21 -15.66 15.45
N ASN A 265 -6.14 -14.80 15.89
CA ASN A 265 -5.88 -13.38 16.18
C ASN A 265 -5.34 -12.56 14.98
N ILE A 266 -5.64 -12.98 13.75
CA ILE A 266 -5.19 -12.29 12.53
C ILE A 266 -6.05 -11.09 12.14
N SER A 267 -7.34 -11.10 12.51
CA SER A 267 -8.38 -10.18 12.03
C SER A 267 -8.01 -8.70 12.17
N CYS A 268 -7.20 -8.38 13.18
CA CYS A 268 -6.83 -7.01 13.53
C CYS A 268 -5.38 -6.65 13.20
N LYS A 269 -4.69 -7.48 12.41
CA LYS A 269 -3.39 -7.09 11.85
C LYS A 269 -3.59 -5.97 10.83
N ARG A 270 -2.64 -5.03 10.83
CA ARG A 270 -2.68 -3.84 9.96
C ARG A 270 -2.97 -4.15 8.48
N TYR A 271 -2.37 -5.20 7.92
CA TYR A 271 -2.59 -5.53 6.51
C TYR A 271 -4.02 -6.00 6.22
N ILE A 272 -4.65 -6.74 7.14
CA ILE A 272 -6.07 -7.15 7.02
C ILE A 272 -6.97 -5.92 7.03
N ILE A 273 -6.71 -5.00 7.94
CA ILE A 273 -7.44 -3.74 8.03
C ILE A 273 -7.30 -2.92 6.74
N ASP A 274 -6.11 -2.87 6.15
CA ASP A 274 -5.86 -2.18 4.88
C ASP A 274 -6.59 -2.84 3.71
N ILE A 275 -6.70 -4.18 3.69
CA ILE A 275 -7.53 -4.93 2.73
C ILE A 275 -9.01 -4.58 2.91
N LYS A 276 -9.55 -4.65 4.13
CA LYS A 276 -10.97 -4.34 4.42
C LYS A 276 -11.32 -2.88 4.07
N LYS A 277 -10.43 -1.93 4.32
CA LYS A 277 -10.58 -0.53 3.88
C LYS A 277 -10.59 -0.39 2.35
N SER A 278 -9.77 -1.19 1.67
CA SER A 278 -9.74 -1.21 0.20
C SER A 278 -11.04 -1.78 -0.35
N LEU A 279 -11.51 -2.92 0.16
CA LEU A 279 -12.80 -3.52 -0.17
C LEU A 279 -13.97 -2.55 0.08
N TYR A 280 -14.02 -1.91 1.26
CA TYR A 280 -14.98 -0.84 1.56
C TYR A 280 -15.03 0.22 0.45
N SER A 281 -13.85 0.70 0.02
CA SER A 281 -13.77 1.75 -1.00
C SER A 281 -14.26 1.29 -2.36
N ILE A 282 -14.09 0.00 -2.70
CA ILE A 282 -14.59 -0.60 -3.94
C ILE A 282 -16.10 -0.74 -3.87
N TYR A 283 -16.63 -1.31 -2.79
CA TYR A 283 -18.06 -1.51 -2.60
C TYR A 283 -18.83 -0.18 -2.59
N MET A 284 -18.29 0.86 -1.94
CA MET A 284 -18.85 2.21 -2.00
C MET A 284 -18.93 2.77 -3.43
N ARG A 285 -17.94 2.47 -4.29
CA ARG A 285 -17.96 2.90 -5.71
C ARG A 285 -18.99 2.12 -6.52
N GLN A 286 -19.14 0.84 -6.24
CA GLN A 286 -20.13 -0.04 -6.87
C GLN A 286 -21.55 0.18 -6.33
N LYS A 287 -21.71 1.05 -5.32
CA LYS A 287 -22.96 1.28 -4.58
C LYS A 287 -23.48 0.03 -3.85
N ASP A 288 -22.59 -0.92 -3.59
CA ASP A 288 -22.84 -2.07 -2.75
C ASP A 288 -22.68 -1.65 -1.27
N TYR A 289 -23.70 -0.95 -0.78
CA TYR A 289 -23.65 -0.34 0.54
C TYR A 289 -23.71 -1.36 1.68
N GLU A 290 -24.24 -2.55 1.41
CA GLU A 290 -24.32 -3.64 2.39
C GLU A 290 -22.93 -4.20 2.66
N ASN A 291 -22.20 -4.62 1.62
CA ASN A 291 -20.82 -5.11 1.78
C ASN A 291 -19.86 -4.00 2.23
N ALA A 292 -20.08 -2.75 1.81
CA ALA A 292 -19.35 -1.62 2.35
C ALA A 292 -19.57 -1.47 3.87
N ARG A 293 -20.82 -1.58 4.34
CA ARG A 293 -21.12 -1.47 5.78
C ARG A 293 -20.48 -2.61 6.56
N PHE A 294 -20.56 -3.84 6.07
CA PHE A 294 -19.92 -5.00 6.68
C PHE A 294 -18.41 -4.78 6.83
N ALA A 295 -17.71 -4.42 5.74
CA ALA A 295 -16.29 -4.13 5.77
C ALA A 295 -15.93 -2.98 6.75
N ALA A 296 -16.78 -1.97 6.89
CA ALA A 296 -16.58 -0.89 7.85
C ALA A 296 -16.80 -1.34 9.31
N GLN A 297 -17.75 -2.24 9.56
CA GLN A 297 -18.02 -2.82 10.89
C GLN A 297 -16.88 -3.72 11.35
N GLU A 298 -16.37 -4.59 10.46
CA GLU A 298 -15.22 -5.43 10.77
C GLU A 298 -13.96 -4.62 11.12
N VAL A 299 -13.75 -3.47 10.46
CA VAL A 299 -12.66 -2.54 10.84
C VAL A 299 -12.90 -1.93 12.22
N ALA A 300 -14.16 -1.76 12.65
CA ALA A 300 -14.50 -1.21 13.95
C ALA A 300 -14.23 -2.18 15.11
N GLU A 301 -14.49 -3.47 14.91
CA GLU A 301 -14.26 -4.54 15.89
C GLU A 301 -12.80 -4.62 16.30
N CYS A 302 -11.88 -4.33 15.38
CA CYS A 302 -10.45 -4.43 15.64
C CYS A 302 -9.82 -3.33 16.48
N HIS A 303 -10.52 -2.22 16.68
CA HIS A 303 -9.96 -1.02 17.28
C HIS A 303 -10.94 -0.34 18.23
N ASN A 304 -11.71 -1.11 19.01
CA ASN A 304 -12.59 -0.59 20.07
C ASN A 304 -13.35 0.67 19.63
N ASN A 305 -14.11 0.57 18.54
CA ASN A 305 -14.85 1.70 17.96
C ASN A 305 -13.94 2.85 17.47
N ASP A 306 -12.99 2.53 16.58
CA ASP A 306 -12.14 3.51 15.88
C ASP A 306 -12.99 4.61 15.24
N ILE A 307 -12.51 5.84 15.34
CA ILE A 307 -13.17 7.01 14.76
C ILE A 307 -13.25 6.87 13.23
N LEU A 308 -12.26 6.23 12.62
CA LEU A 308 -12.26 6.01 11.18
C LEU A 308 -13.38 5.09 10.71
N SER A 309 -13.64 3.98 11.39
CA SER A 309 -14.71 3.05 11.02
C SER A 309 -16.08 3.69 11.22
N MET A 310 -16.30 4.47 12.29
CA MET A 310 -17.53 5.25 12.46
C MET A 310 -17.76 6.24 11.32
N LEU A 311 -16.70 6.87 10.83
CA LEU A 311 -16.79 7.77 9.67
C LEU A 311 -17.12 7.00 8.39
N MET A 312 -16.56 5.81 8.19
CA MET A 312 -16.89 4.93 7.06
C MET A 312 -18.37 4.51 7.10
N VAL A 313 -18.88 4.09 8.26
CA VAL A 313 -20.29 3.74 8.46
C VAL A 313 -21.19 4.96 8.23
N ALA A 314 -20.82 6.13 8.75
CA ALA A 314 -21.57 7.36 8.52
C ALA A 314 -21.65 7.70 7.02
N ASP A 315 -20.54 7.61 6.29
CA ASP A 315 -20.48 7.85 4.85
C ASP A 315 -21.34 6.86 4.07
N THR A 316 -21.39 5.58 4.48
CA THR A 316 -22.28 4.58 3.88
C THR A 316 -23.74 4.97 4.06
N TYR A 317 -24.15 5.38 5.27
CA TYR A 317 -25.52 5.84 5.51
C TYR A 317 -25.87 7.14 4.78
N ILE A 318 -24.91 8.06 4.61
CA ILE A 318 -25.10 9.25 3.75
C ILE A 318 -25.40 8.81 2.32
N ALA A 319 -24.62 7.87 1.77
CA ALA A 319 -24.81 7.38 0.41
C ALA A 319 -26.14 6.63 0.22
N GLN A 320 -26.62 5.92 1.26
CA GLN A 320 -27.95 5.30 1.32
C GLN A 320 -29.10 6.31 1.58
N LYS A 321 -28.80 7.61 1.72
CA LYS A 321 -29.75 8.66 2.11
C LYS A 321 -30.39 8.47 3.51
N ASN A 322 -29.82 7.62 4.36
CA ASN A 322 -30.25 7.43 5.74
C ASN A 322 -29.57 8.46 6.66
N TYR A 323 -29.98 9.72 6.49
CA TYR A 323 -29.32 10.87 7.11
C TYR A 323 -29.43 10.91 8.63
N LYS A 324 -30.51 10.35 9.21
CA LYS A 324 -30.74 10.33 10.66
C LYS A 324 -29.70 9.44 11.35
N ILE A 325 -29.42 8.26 10.78
CA ILE A 325 -28.38 7.36 11.33
C ILE A 325 -27.00 7.94 11.08
N ALA A 326 -26.71 8.47 9.89
CA ALA A 326 -25.45 9.13 9.60
C ALA A 326 -25.11 10.26 10.59
N GLN A 327 -26.08 11.12 10.90
CA GLN A 327 -25.92 12.20 11.88
C GLN A 327 -25.53 11.65 13.27
N LYS A 328 -26.19 10.57 13.74
CA LYS A 328 -25.85 9.94 15.03
C LYS A 328 -24.39 9.49 15.09
N TYR A 329 -23.87 8.88 14.01
CA TYR A 329 -22.46 8.48 13.95
C TYR A 329 -21.53 9.69 13.92
N LEU A 330 -21.83 10.73 13.13
CA LEU A 330 -21.01 11.94 13.07
C LEU A 330 -20.97 12.69 14.41
N ASP A 331 -22.09 12.73 15.15
CA ASP A 331 -22.15 13.35 16.48
C ASP A 331 -21.30 12.56 17.49
N ARG A 332 -21.33 11.23 17.44
CA ARG A 332 -20.46 10.36 18.25
C ARG A 332 -18.98 10.61 17.92
N VAL A 333 -18.63 10.69 16.64
CA VAL A 333 -17.27 10.99 16.18
C VAL A 333 -16.82 12.37 16.67
N TYR A 334 -17.67 13.39 16.54
CA TYR A 334 -17.37 14.74 17.01
C TYR A 334 -17.10 14.76 18.52
N LYS A 335 -17.95 14.11 19.33
CA LYS A 335 -17.76 13.98 20.78
C LYS A 335 -16.45 13.27 21.13
N LYS A 336 -16.11 12.18 20.44
CA LYS A 336 -14.83 11.47 20.63
C LYS A 336 -13.64 12.36 20.26
N LEU A 337 -13.65 13.00 19.09
CA LEU A 337 -12.55 13.85 18.63
C LEU A 337 -12.30 15.05 19.55
N LYS A 338 -13.36 15.61 20.16
CA LYS A 338 -13.26 16.74 21.10
C LYS A 338 -12.51 16.38 22.40
N LYS A 339 -12.51 15.11 22.81
CA LYS A 339 -11.77 14.65 24.01
C LYS A 339 -10.25 14.64 23.81
N TYR A 340 -9.76 14.60 22.56
CA TYR A 340 -8.32 14.62 22.29
C TYR A 340 -7.79 16.05 22.26
N LYS A 341 -6.73 16.33 23.04
CA LYS A 341 -6.03 17.63 23.00
C LYS A 341 -5.46 17.96 21.62
N LYS A 342 -4.97 16.95 20.89
CA LYS A 342 -4.42 17.06 19.52
C LYS A 342 -5.03 15.97 18.63
N PRO A 343 -6.26 16.14 18.13
CA PRO A 343 -6.91 15.12 17.33
C PRO A 343 -6.17 14.91 16.00
N ASN A 344 -6.18 13.67 15.50
CA ASN A 344 -5.58 13.32 14.21
C ASN A 344 -6.15 14.22 13.10
N ARG A 345 -5.26 14.89 12.36
CA ARG A 345 -5.60 15.88 11.33
C ARG A 345 -6.49 15.29 10.23
N TYR A 346 -6.21 14.07 9.80
CA TYR A 346 -6.98 13.36 8.78
C TYR A 346 -8.39 13.01 9.26
N LEU A 347 -8.54 12.53 10.50
CA LEU A 347 -9.85 12.21 11.07
C LEU A 347 -10.74 13.45 11.18
N VAL A 348 -10.17 14.60 11.58
CA VAL A 348 -10.94 15.86 11.63
C VAL A 348 -11.34 16.34 10.23
N TYR A 349 -10.43 16.26 9.25
CA TYR A 349 -10.75 16.57 7.86
C TYR A 349 -11.91 15.70 7.36
N LYS A 350 -11.81 14.38 7.54
CA LYS A 350 -12.79 13.40 7.08
C LYS A 350 -14.15 13.66 7.72
N MET A 351 -14.22 13.83 9.04
CA MET A 351 -15.45 14.19 9.76
C MET A 351 -16.11 15.46 9.20
N MET A 352 -15.36 16.55 9.04
CA MET A 352 -15.90 17.80 8.52
C MET A 352 -16.39 17.66 7.07
N SER A 353 -15.69 16.87 6.25
CA SER A 353 -16.11 16.53 4.88
C SER A 353 -17.44 15.75 4.85
N SER A 354 -17.60 14.78 5.75
CA SER A 354 -18.83 13.99 5.89
C SER A 354 -19.99 14.83 6.44
N MET A 355 -19.76 15.69 7.43
CA MET A 355 -20.78 16.63 7.93
C MET A 355 -21.21 17.63 6.86
N SER A 356 -20.25 18.16 6.09
CA SER A 356 -20.54 19.03 4.94
C SER A 356 -21.42 18.29 3.93
N GLN A 357 -21.08 17.04 3.58
CA GLN A 357 -21.86 16.23 2.65
C GLN A 357 -23.29 16.00 3.15
N LEU A 358 -23.42 15.58 4.41
CA LEU A 358 -24.72 15.38 5.07
C LEU A 358 -25.58 16.64 5.03
N TYR A 359 -25.01 17.82 5.32
CA TYR A 359 -25.75 19.08 5.26
C TYR A 359 -26.13 19.50 3.85
N ILE A 360 -25.31 19.21 2.84
CA ILE A 360 -25.67 19.43 1.44
C ILE A 360 -26.85 18.53 1.05
N ASP A 361 -26.76 17.23 1.32
CA ASP A 361 -27.77 16.26 0.88
C ASP A 361 -29.11 16.38 1.65
N THR A 362 -29.09 17.01 2.82
CA THR A 362 -30.28 17.38 3.60
C THR A 362 -30.73 18.83 3.36
N GLN A 363 -30.20 19.50 2.34
CA GLN A 363 -30.55 20.88 1.95
C GLN A 363 -30.33 21.95 3.04
N ARG A 364 -29.50 21.65 4.06
CA ARG A 364 -29.13 22.57 5.14
C ARG A 364 -27.94 23.45 4.70
N TYR A 365 -28.09 24.18 3.59
CA TYR A 365 -27.01 24.88 2.90
C TYR A 365 -26.28 25.93 3.75
N LYS A 366 -26.99 26.64 4.65
CA LYS A 366 -26.36 27.58 5.60
C LYS A 366 -25.33 26.87 6.49
N LYS A 367 -25.70 25.72 7.08
CA LYS A 367 -24.79 24.90 7.91
C LYS A 367 -23.68 24.29 7.06
N ALA A 368 -24.01 23.78 5.87
CA ALA A 368 -23.04 23.23 4.93
C ALA A 368 -21.94 24.25 4.59
N LYS A 369 -22.32 25.49 4.25
CA LYS A 369 -21.38 26.57 3.89
C LYS A 369 -20.41 26.90 5.03
N ILE A 370 -20.89 26.97 6.27
CA ILE A 370 -20.05 27.22 7.45
C ILE A 370 -19.00 26.10 7.62
N VAL A 371 -19.44 24.84 7.60
CA VAL A 371 -18.54 23.68 7.77
C VAL A 371 -17.56 23.59 6.61
N THR A 372 -18.01 23.76 5.37
CA THR A 372 -17.16 23.70 4.17
C THR A 372 -16.11 24.82 4.16
N ASN A 373 -16.45 26.05 4.54
CA ASN A 373 -15.46 27.13 4.63
C ASN A 373 -14.39 26.86 5.70
N LYS A 374 -14.79 26.32 6.86
CA LYS A 374 -13.83 25.87 7.88
C LYS A 374 -12.96 24.73 7.35
N LEU A 375 -13.54 23.78 6.60
CA LEU A 375 -12.83 22.66 5.98
C LEU A 375 -11.77 23.16 4.99
N ILE A 376 -12.13 24.10 4.09
CA ILE A 376 -11.21 24.70 3.11
C ILE A 376 -10.03 25.40 3.80
N LYS A 377 -10.29 26.21 4.83
CA LYS A 377 -9.22 26.88 5.59
C LYS A 377 -8.26 25.86 6.22
N LYS A 378 -8.83 24.81 6.82
CA LYS A 378 -8.06 23.77 7.50
C LYS A 378 -7.27 22.89 6.54
N SER A 379 -7.87 22.48 5.42
CA SER A 379 -7.19 21.68 4.40
C SER A 379 -6.05 22.45 3.73
N LYS A 380 -6.24 23.74 3.41
CA LYS A 380 -5.15 24.62 2.94
C LYS A 380 -3.98 24.67 3.90
N LYS A 381 -4.24 24.84 5.21
CA LYS A 381 -3.19 24.91 6.23
C LYS A 381 -2.45 23.58 6.43
N ILE A 382 -3.16 22.46 6.35
CA ILE A 382 -2.59 21.13 6.66
C ILE A 382 -1.89 20.51 5.45
N TYR A 383 -2.52 20.60 4.28
CA TYR A 383 -2.13 19.86 3.07
C TYR A 383 -1.61 20.78 1.95
N GLY A 384 -1.78 22.09 2.08
CA GLY A 384 -1.47 23.06 1.03
C GLY A 384 -2.65 23.35 0.10
N THR A 385 -2.50 24.39 -0.72
CA THR A 385 -3.52 24.83 -1.69
C THR A 385 -3.64 23.87 -2.87
N LYS A 386 -2.51 23.33 -3.35
CA LYS A 386 -2.40 22.37 -4.45
C LYS A 386 -2.51 20.93 -3.97
N ASN A 387 -3.55 20.64 -3.19
CA ASN A 387 -3.79 19.31 -2.65
C ASN A 387 -5.23 18.86 -2.90
N GLN A 388 -5.38 17.56 -3.17
CA GLN A 388 -6.66 16.95 -3.44
C GLN A 388 -7.71 17.22 -2.36
N HIS A 389 -7.34 17.21 -1.08
CA HIS A 389 -8.27 17.49 0.01
C HIS A 389 -8.78 18.94 0.02
N THR A 390 -7.95 19.89 -0.39
CA THR A 390 -8.36 21.29 -0.55
C THR A 390 -9.35 21.44 -1.70
N ILE A 391 -9.07 20.75 -2.79
CA ILE A 391 -9.91 20.73 -3.98
C ILE A 391 -11.27 20.07 -3.71
N ASP A 392 -11.31 18.89 -3.08
CA ASP A 392 -12.56 18.21 -2.73
C ASP A 392 -13.47 19.12 -1.86
N ALA A 393 -12.87 19.91 -0.97
CA ALA A 393 -13.61 20.89 -0.16
C ALA A 393 -14.14 22.08 -0.98
N LEU A 394 -13.39 22.54 -1.98
CA LEU A 394 -13.84 23.56 -2.93
C LEU A 394 -14.98 23.04 -3.82
N GLU A 395 -14.93 21.78 -4.26
CA GLU A 395 -16.00 21.15 -5.04
C GLU A 395 -17.31 21.10 -4.24
N LYS A 396 -17.25 20.83 -2.93
CA LYS A 396 -18.41 20.93 -2.04
C LYS A 396 -18.96 22.36 -1.97
N LEU A 397 -18.08 23.37 -1.95
CA LEU A 397 -18.51 24.77 -1.96
C LEU A 397 -19.17 25.15 -3.29
N ALA A 398 -18.62 24.70 -4.43
CA ALA A 398 -19.23 24.88 -5.74
C ALA A 398 -20.62 24.24 -5.80
N ARG A 399 -20.76 23.01 -5.28
CA ARG A 399 -22.07 22.34 -5.16
C ARG A 399 -23.05 23.16 -4.32
N ILE A 400 -22.64 23.66 -3.14
CA ILE A 400 -23.51 24.51 -2.32
C ILE A 400 -24.01 25.72 -3.11
N TYR A 401 -23.13 26.42 -3.83
CA TYR A 401 -23.55 27.57 -4.63
C TYR A 401 -24.53 27.19 -5.74
N ARG A 402 -24.29 26.09 -6.44
CA ARG A 402 -25.20 25.55 -7.47
C ARG A 402 -26.60 25.28 -6.91
N GLU A 403 -26.68 24.54 -5.80
CA GLU A 403 -27.94 24.15 -5.17
C GLU A 403 -28.70 25.37 -4.58
N THR A 404 -27.98 26.45 -4.25
CA THR A 404 -28.57 27.72 -3.79
C THR A 404 -28.86 28.73 -4.91
N GLY A 405 -28.56 28.39 -6.17
CA GLY A 405 -28.77 29.29 -7.33
C GLY A 405 -27.74 30.42 -7.49
N ASP A 406 -26.68 30.49 -6.67
CA ASP A 406 -25.62 31.52 -6.76
C ASP A 406 -24.61 31.16 -7.87
N LYS A 407 -25.09 31.22 -9.13
CA LYS A 407 -24.32 30.88 -10.34
C LYS A 407 -23.02 31.69 -10.46
N LYS A 408 -23.02 32.95 -10.00
CA LYS A 408 -21.85 33.84 -10.04
C LYS A 408 -20.74 33.28 -9.17
N ARG A 409 -21.02 32.93 -7.91
CA ARG A 409 -19.99 32.38 -7.02
C ARG A 409 -19.61 30.95 -7.37
N GLU A 410 -20.55 30.14 -7.85
CA GLU A 410 -20.23 28.81 -8.40
C GLU A 410 -19.14 28.93 -9.49
N LYS A 411 -19.36 29.77 -10.51
CA LYS A 411 -18.42 29.94 -11.64
C LYS A 411 -17.03 30.39 -11.18
N ILE A 412 -16.95 31.26 -10.18
CA ILE A 412 -15.67 31.70 -9.59
C ILE A 412 -14.95 30.52 -8.92
N VAL A 413 -15.66 29.75 -8.10
CA VAL A 413 -15.07 28.59 -7.41
C VAL A 413 -14.64 27.52 -8.41
N GLU A 414 -15.46 27.23 -9.42
CA GLU A 414 -15.12 26.27 -10.47
C GLU A 414 -13.90 26.70 -11.27
N LYS A 415 -13.78 27.97 -11.65
CA LYS A 415 -12.58 28.49 -12.33
C LYS A 415 -11.33 28.27 -11.48
N ASN A 416 -11.43 28.47 -10.16
CA ASN A 416 -10.34 28.21 -9.23
C ASN A 416 -9.99 26.70 -9.13
N ILE A 417 -10.99 25.83 -9.04
CA ILE A 417 -10.80 24.37 -9.04
C ILE A 417 -10.08 23.91 -10.32
N ILE A 418 -10.53 24.36 -11.49
CA ILE A 418 -9.93 24.05 -12.79
C ILE A 418 -8.46 24.48 -12.81
N LYS A 419 -8.16 25.70 -12.33
CA LYS A 419 -6.79 26.22 -12.24
C LYS A 419 -5.91 25.33 -11.35
N LEU A 420 -6.36 25.02 -10.13
CA LEU A 420 -5.59 24.21 -9.18
C LEU A 420 -5.30 22.80 -9.69
N TYR A 421 -6.29 22.12 -10.30
CA TYR A 421 -6.05 20.81 -10.91
C TYR A 421 -5.11 20.89 -12.11
N THR A 422 -5.23 21.93 -12.95
CA THR A 422 -4.33 22.14 -14.08
C THR A 422 -2.89 22.28 -13.58
N GLU A 423 -2.66 23.11 -12.55
CA GLU A 423 -1.34 23.25 -11.93
C GLU A 423 -0.84 21.94 -11.28
N MET A 424 -1.74 21.15 -10.67
CA MET A 424 -1.38 19.83 -10.13
C MET A 424 -0.93 18.86 -11.22
N ILE A 425 -1.64 18.80 -12.35
CA ILE A 425 -1.29 17.97 -13.51
C ILE A 425 0.04 18.43 -14.10
N GLU A 426 0.24 19.75 -14.26
CA GLU A 426 1.46 20.32 -14.82
C GLU A 426 2.70 20.13 -13.95
N SER A 427 2.53 19.97 -12.63
CA SER A 427 3.62 19.69 -11.70
C SER A 427 4.06 18.22 -11.65
N LYS A 428 3.35 17.32 -12.35
CA LYS A 428 3.60 15.88 -12.36
C LYS A 428 4.32 15.45 -13.63
N SER A 429 5.12 14.39 -13.52
CA SER A 429 5.56 13.61 -14.69
C SER A 429 4.34 13.08 -15.43
N CYS A 430 4.42 12.92 -16.75
CA CYS A 430 3.36 12.35 -17.57
C CYS A 430 3.00 10.92 -17.15
N SER A 431 3.95 10.19 -16.55
CA SER A 431 3.73 8.86 -15.95
C SER A 431 2.99 8.89 -14.61
N ASP A 432 2.91 10.06 -13.97
CA ASP A 432 2.34 10.24 -12.62
C ASP A 432 0.87 10.69 -12.61
N ILE A 433 0.32 10.99 -13.78
CA ILE A 433 -1.08 11.40 -13.93
C ILE A 433 -1.97 10.16 -13.74
N THR A 434 -2.97 10.26 -12.87
CA THR A 434 -3.84 9.12 -12.51
C THR A 434 -5.20 9.24 -13.18
N THR A 435 -5.97 8.15 -13.10
CA THR A 435 -7.36 8.11 -13.57
C THR A 435 -8.26 9.16 -12.91
N LYS A 436 -7.91 9.64 -11.70
CA LYS A 436 -8.66 10.72 -11.04
C LYS A 436 -8.47 12.05 -11.74
N GLU A 437 -7.24 12.41 -12.11
CA GLU A 437 -6.99 13.61 -12.91
C GLU A 437 -7.66 13.50 -14.28
N ASP A 438 -7.65 12.31 -14.89
CA ASP A 438 -8.29 12.10 -16.18
C ASP A 438 -9.80 12.27 -16.11
N SER A 439 -10.43 11.64 -15.11
CA SER A 439 -11.86 11.79 -14.84
C SER A 439 -12.24 13.25 -14.58
N PHE A 440 -11.39 14.00 -13.88
CA PHE A 440 -11.59 15.41 -13.64
C PHE A 440 -11.49 16.25 -14.92
N ILE A 441 -10.43 16.04 -15.73
CA ILE A 441 -10.26 16.71 -17.02
C ILE A 441 -11.49 16.43 -17.91
N TYR A 442 -11.87 15.16 -18.03
CA TYR A 442 -13.03 14.73 -18.80
C TYR A 442 -14.29 15.46 -18.33
N LYS A 443 -14.55 15.51 -17.01
CA LYS A 443 -15.71 16.19 -16.42
C LYS A 443 -15.75 17.68 -16.75
N ILE A 444 -14.62 18.39 -16.69
CA ILE A 444 -14.58 19.82 -17.06
C ILE A 444 -14.91 19.99 -18.54
N VAL A 445 -14.28 19.19 -19.40
CA VAL A 445 -14.45 19.31 -20.84
C VAL A 445 -15.89 18.97 -21.21
N TYR A 446 -16.42 17.86 -20.70
CA TYR A 446 -17.81 17.45 -20.90
C TYR A 446 -18.81 18.51 -20.41
N LYS A 447 -18.56 19.20 -19.28
CA LYS A 447 -19.44 20.28 -18.82
C LYS A 447 -19.56 21.42 -19.84
N LYS A 448 -18.52 21.70 -20.62
CA LYS A 448 -18.55 22.72 -21.69
C LYS A 448 -19.32 22.24 -22.92
N TYR A 449 -19.36 20.92 -23.13
CA TYR A 449 -19.99 20.27 -24.28
C TYR A 449 -21.12 19.34 -23.82
N SER A 450 -21.93 19.78 -22.84
CA SER A 450 -22.94 18.94 -22.20
C SER A 450 -24.10 18.55 -23.12
N GLU A 451 -24.18 19.20 -24.29
CA GLU A 451 -25.11 18.90 -25.38
C GLU A 451 -24.72 17.61 -26.14
N LEU A 452 -23.48 17.13 -25.98
CA LEU A 452 -23.07 15.85 -26.55
C LEU A 452 -23.75 14.69 -25.86
N ASN A 453 -24.26 13.75 -26.66
CA ASN A 453 -24.83 12.51 -26.16
C ASN A 453 -23.76 11.68 -25.41
N SER A 454 -24.04 11.35 -24.15
CA SER A 454 -23.16 10.56 -23.30
C SER A 454 -22.90 9.15 -23.85
N ASP A 455 -23.85 8.57 -24.58
CA ASP A 455 -23.73 7.24 -25.17
C ASP A 455 -22.70 7.26 -26.30
N ILE A 456 -22.70 8.33 -27.11
CA ILE A 456 -21.68 8.54 -28.14
C ILE A 456 -20.31 8.62 -27.47
N LEU A 457 -20.14 9.42 -26.42
CA LEU A 457 -18.84 9.54 -25.76
C LEU A 457 -18.39 8.23 -25.08
N SER A 458 -19.33 7.43 -24.59
CA SER A 458 -19.00 6.16 -23.95
C SER A 458 -18.47 5.12 -24.94
N SER A 459 -18.91 5.14 -26.21
CA SER A 459 -18.40 4.23 -27.25
C SER A 459 -16.93 4.46 -27.61
N TYR A 460 -16.40 5.65 -27.36
CA TYR A 460 -14.98 5.96 -27.60
C TYR A 460 -14.04 5.38 -26.53
N HIS A 461 -14.57 4.89 -25.40
CA HIS A 461 -13.79 4.24 -24.33
C HIS A 461 -12.50 4.98 -23.94
N PHE A 462 -12.59 6.29 -23.69
CA PHE A 462 -11.43 7.15 -23.44
C PHE A 462 -10.47 6.61 -22.37
N LYS A 463 -9.18 6.57 -22.70
CA LYS A 463 -8.09 6.18 -21.80
C LYS A 463 -6.88 7.11 -22.00
N ARG A 464 -6.04 7.23 -20.97
CA ARG A 464 -4.75 7.89 -21.13
C ARG A 464 -3.82 7.06 -22.01
N TYR A 465 -3.44 7.62 -23.14
CA TYR A 465 -2.38 7.13 -23.99
C TYR A 465 -1.03 7.68 -23.51
N ILE A 466 -0.01 6.83 -23.46
CA ILE A 466 1.36 7.19 -23.08
C ILE A 466 2.27 6.77 -24.23
N GLU A 467 2.89 7.75 -24.88
CA GLU A 467 3.91 7.53 -25.90
C GLU A 467 5.29 7.58 -25.22
N LYS A 468 6.03 6.47 -25.33
CA LYS A 468 7.26 6.26 -24.54
C LYS A 468 8.47 6.95 -25.15
N LYS A 469 8.55 7.07 -26.47
CA LYS A 469 9.73 7.59 -27.18
C LYS A 469 9.90 9.10 -26.97
N HIS A 470 8.81 9.84 -27.10
CA HIS A 470 8.71 11.29 -26.96
C HIS A 470 8.27 11.72 -25.56
N LYS A 471 7.96 10.74 -24.69
CA LYS A 471 7.55 10.94 -23.29
C LYS A 471 6.36 11.90 -23.18
N ILE A 472 5.36 11.67 -24.03
CA ILE A 472 4.10 12.44 -24.03
C ILE A 472 2.94 11.57 -23.55
N SER A 473 1.93 12.19 -22.96
CA SER A 473 0.67 11.50 -22.63
C SER A 473 -0.53 12.41 -22.76
N LEU A 474 -1.68 11.84 -23.12
CA LEU A 474 -2.96 12.55 -23.20
C LEU A 474 -4.13 11.56 -23.06
N ILE A 475 -5.32 12.07 -22.78
CA ILE A 475 -6.55 11.29 -22.85
C ILE A 475 -6.98 11.21 -24.31
N SER A 476 -7.36 10.01 -24.72
CA SER A 476 -7.76 9.76 -26.08
C SER A 476 -8.68 8.55 -26.20
N PRO A 477 -9.40 8.40 -27.32
CA PRO A 477 -10.22 7.20 -27.53
C PRO A 477 -9.40 5.91 -27.52
N LEU A 478 -10.05 4.78 -27.22
CA LEU A 478 -9.45 3.46 -27.32
C LEU A 478 -9.16 3.11 -28.80
N GLY A 479 -8.09 2.36 -29.06
CA GLY A 479 -7.75 1.88 -30.41
C GLY A 479 -6.66 2.67 -31.15
N TRP A 480 -5.83 3.47 -30.44
CA TRP A 480 -4.69 4.17 -31.04
C TRP A 480 -3.75 3.18 -31.73
N GLN A 481 -3.58 3.31 -33.05
CA GLN A 481 -2.62 2.53 -33.81
C GLN A 481 -1.52 3.44 -34.33
N SER A 482 -0.27 3.09 -34.01
CA SER A 482 0.90 3.64 -34.69
C SER A 482 1.00 2.96 -36.05
N LYS A 483 1.20 3.72 -37.14
CA LYS A 483 1.65 3.12 -38.40
C LYS A 483 3.16 2.97 -38.34
N ASP A 484 3.66 1.79 -38.70
CA ASP A 484 5.10 1.52 -38.76
C ASP A 484 5.77 2.32 -39.88
N ASP A 485 7.06 2.63 -39.66
CA ASP A 485 8.02 3.43 -40.44
C ASP A 485 7.90 4.96 -40.44
N ASP A 486 6.74 5.54 -40.14
CA ASP A 486 6.59 6.97 -39.84
C ASP A 486 5.99 7.15 -38.43
N ILE A 487 6.86 6.96 -37.43
CA ILE A 487 6.59 6.90 -35.97
C ILE A 487 5.87 8.16 -35.43
N TYR A 488 5.70 9.17 -36.25
CA TYR A 488 5.15 10.47 -35.91
C TYR A 488 3.68 10.63 -36.26
N ILE A 489 2.95 9.61 -36.71
CA ILE A 489 1.53 9.76 -37.04
C ILE A 489 0.71 8.66 -36.37
N ILE A 490 -0.01 9.02 -35.31
CA ILE A 490 -0.91 8.10 -34.64
C ILE A 490 -2.32 8.40 -35.10
N HIS A 491 -2.98 7.39 -35.66
CA HIS A 491 -4.34 7.50 -36.14
C HIS A 491 -5.29 6.73 -35.24
N LEU A 492 -6.45 7.33 -35.06
CA LEU A 492 -7.64 6.74 -34.54
C LEU A 492 -8.73 6.86 -35.59
N GLN A 493 -9.45 5.76 -35.75
CA GLN A 493 -10.63 5.69 -36.57
C GLN A 493 -11.78 5.17 -35.70
N HIS A 494 -12.80 5.99 -35.50
CA HIS A 494 -14.04 5.55 -34.87
C HIS A 494 -15.08 5.37 -35.97
N ARG A 495 -15.70 4.19 -36.02
CA ARG A 495 -16.89 3.95 -36.82
C ARG A 495 -18.11 4.05 -35.91
N ASP A 496 -18.99 5.00 -36.20
CA ASP A 496 -20.29 5.02 -35.53
C ASP A 496 -21.18 3.87 -36.02
N LYS A 497 -22.34 3.67 -35.36
CA LYS A 497 -23.32 2.62 -35.72
C LYS A 497 -23.88 2.75 -37.14
N ASN A 498 -23.71 3.92 -37.76
CA ASN A 498 -24.17 4.23 -39.11
C ASN A 498 -23.03 4.08 -40.14
N GLY A 499 -21.84 3.62 -39.72
CA GLY A 499 -20.70 3.40 -40.61
C GLY A 499 -19.87 4.65 -40.91
N ASN A 500 -20.18 5.81 -40.33
CA ASN A 500 -19.39 7.03 -40.53
C ASN A 500 -18.04 6.91 -39.83
N ILE A 501 -16.99 7.36 -40.51
CA ILE A 501 -15.62 7.30 -40.04
C ILE A 501 -15.22 8.68 -39.50
N ASP A 502 -15.18 8.83 -38.18
CA ASP A 502 -14.52 9.97 -37.53
C ASP A 502 -13.03 9.64 -37.39
N ARG A 503 -12.16 10.57 -37.82
CA ARG A 503 -10.70 10.41 -37.73
C ARG A 503 -10.12 11.35 -36.71
N TYR A 504 -9.29 10.80 -35.84
CA TYR A 504 -8.57 11.55 -34.83
C TYR A 504 -7.09 11.21 -34.96
N SER A 505 -6.21 12.20 -35.05
CA SER A 505 -4.79 11.92 -35.23
C SER A 505 -3.89 12.88 -34.46
N LEU A 506 -2.77 12.36 -33.99
CA LEU A 506 -1.70 13.11 -33.37
C LEU A 506 -0.43 12.92 -34.17
N ARG A 507 0.21 14.02 -34.57
CA ARG A 507 1.46 14.02 -35.30
C ARG A 507 2.50 14.94 -34.66
N GLU A 508 3.73 14.48 -34.47
CA GLU A 508 4.85 15.40 -34.20
C GLU A 508 5.33 15.97 -35.53
N ILE A 509 5.47 17.29 -35.61
CA ILE A 509 5.97 17.94 -36.82
C ILE A 509 7.51 17.88 -36.78
N PRO A 510 8.17 17.28 -37.79
CA PRO A 510 9.63 17.25 -37.86
C PRO A 510 10.22 18.65 -37.73
N ARG A 511 11.33 18.78 -36.98
CA ARG A 511 11.98 20.08 -36.75
C ARG A 511 12.69 20.58 -38.01
N PHE A 512 11.94 21.17 -38.94
CA PHE A 512 12.50 21.96 -40.04
C PHE A 512 13.11 23.30 -39.56
N TRP A 513 12.88 23.68 -38.29
CA TRP A 513 13.31 24.95 -37.69
C TRP A 513 14.51 24.81 -36.73
N LYS A 514 15.27 23.69 -36.80
CA LYS A 514 16.40 23.39 -35.89
C LYS A 514 17.48 24.49 -35.84
N ASN A 515 17.60 25.30 -36.89
CA ASN A 515 18.65 26.33 -37.03
C ASN A 515 18.17 27.75 -36.69
N ASP A 516 16.89 27.96 -36.39
CA ASP A 516 16.36 29.29 -36.05
C ASP A 516 16.48 29.54 -34.53
N LYS A 517 17.51 30.31 -34.14
CA LYS A 517 17.81 30.63 -32.74
C LYS A 517 16.80 31.59 -32.10
N SER A 518 15.92 32.23 -32.89
CA SER A 518 14.97 33.26 -32.42
C SER A 518 13.59 32.72 -32.01
N LEU A 519 13.39 31.40 -32.12
CA LEU A 519 12.18 30.58 -31.92
C LEU A 519 10.92 31.30 -31.37
N ASN A 520 10.34 32.19 -32.18
CA ASN A 520 9.05 32.79 -31.87
C ASN A 520 7.95 31.77 -32.17
N TYR A 521 7.53 31.04 -31.13
CA TYR A 521 6.53 29.97 -31.24
C TYR A 521 5.23 30.42 -31.91
N LYS A 522 4.84 31.71 -31.77
CA LYS A 522 3.62 32.23 -32.41
C LYS A 522 3.79 32.28 -33.93
N LYS A 523 4.94 32.78 -34.40
CA LYS A 523 5.26 32.82 -35.84
C LYS A 523 5.32 31.40 -36.41
N LEU A 524 5.96 30.47 -35.69
CA LEU A 524 6.09 29.08 -36.11
C LEU A 524 4.74 28.38 -36.23
N ILE A 525 3.89 28.47 -35.19
CA ILE A 525 2.53 27.91 -35.22
C ILE A 525 1.71 28.54 -36.35
N LYS A 526 1.83 29.85 -36.57
CA LYS A 526 1.14 30.56 -37.66
C LYS A 526 1.59 30.05 -39.04
N LYS A 527 2.89 29.90 -39.27
CA LYS A 527 3.44 29.38 -40.53
C LYS A 527 2.89 27.99 -40.83
N ILE A 528 3.03 27.06 -39.87
CA ILE A 528 2.56 25.68 -40.02
C ILE A 528 1.04 25.64 -40.27
N SER A 529 0.26 26.46 -39.55
CA SER A 529 -1.19 26.53 -39.75
C SER A 529 -1.56 27.02 -41.16
N ASN A 530 -0.83 27.99 -41.70
CA ASN A 530 -1.07 28.50 -43.05
C ASN A 530 -0.71 27.47 -44.13
N ASP A 531 0.42 26.78 -43.96
CA ASP A 531 0.86 25.72 -44.87
C ASP A 531 -0.18 24.59 -44.91
N MET A 532 -0.71 24.18 -43.74
CA MET A 532 -1.79 23.20 -43.64
C MET A 532 -3.10 23.66 -44.30
N ASP A 533 -3.52 24.90 -44.07
CA ASP A 533 -4.73 25.47 -44.70
C ASP A 533 -4.60 25.49 -46.22
N SER A 534 -3.42 25.86 -46.74
CA SER A 534 -3.11 25.80 -48.18
C SER A 534 -3.21 24.38 -48.74
N MET A 535 -2.64 23.39 -48.04
CA MET A 535 -2.72 21.98 -48.45
C MET A 535 -4.16 21.47 -48.47
N LEU A 536 -4.96 21.78 -47.43
CA LEU A 536 -6.37 21.40 -47.34
C LEU A 536 -7.20 22.04 -48.46
N ARG A 537 -6.98 23.34 -48.76
CA ARG A 537 -7.62 24.04 -49.88
C ARG A 537 -7.33 23.37 -51.22
N LYS A 538 -6.06 23.04 -51.49
CA LYS A 538 -5.66 22.34 -52.73
C LYS A 538 -6.34 20.97 -52.84
N SER A 539 -6.36 20.20 -51.75
CA SER A 539 -7.00 18.88 -51.71
C SER A 539 -8.52 18.92 -51.84
N ALA A 540 -9.18 19.97 -51.34
CA ALA A 540 -10.62 20.15 -51.53
C ALA A 540 -10.93 20.52 -52.99
N LYS A 541 -10.18 21.48 -53.54
CA LYS A 541 -10.36 21.94 -54.93
C LYS A 541 -10.19 20.81 -55.94
N SER A 542 -9.25 19.87 -55.72
CA SER A 542 -9.02 18.75 -56.64
C SER A 542 -10.21 17.79 -56.79
N ILE A 543 -11.16 17.78 -55.85
CA ILE A 543 -12.39 16.98 -55.94
C ILE A 543 -13.65 17.82 -56.22
N GLY A 544 -13.50 19.14 -56.38
CA GLY A 544 -14.60 20.08 -56.61
C GLY A 544 -15.21 20.65 -55.32
N ASP A 545 -14.55 20.47 -54.18
CA ASP A 545 -15.00 21.01 -52.89
C ASP A 545 -14.38 22.38 -52.60
N THR A 546 -15.03 23.14 -51.73
CA THR A 546 -14.54 24.41 -51.17
C THR A 546 -14.17 24.24 -49.70
N THR A 547 -13.35 25.14 -49.17
CA THR A 547 -12.97 25.15 -47.75
C THR A 547 -13.05 26.56 -47.18
N THR A 548 -13.68 26.67 -46.01
CA THR A 548 -13.90 27.93 -45.31
C THR A 548 -13.28 27.82 -43.92
N GLN A 549 -12.41 28.76 -43.56
CA GLN A 549 -11.87 28.83 -42.21
C GLN A 549 -12.93 29.47 -41.31
N THR A 550 -13.52 28.69 -40.43
CA THR A 550 -14.64 29.11 -39.58
C THR A 550 -14.16 29.66 -38.25
N ILE A 551 -13.07 29.12 -37.71
CA ILE A 551 -12.36 29.69 -36.56
C ILE A 551 -10.94 30.05 -37.00
N PRO A 552 -10.59 31.35 -37.06
CA PRO A 552 -9.23 31.76 -37.38
C PRO A 552 -8.26 31.26 -36.31
N LEU A 553 -7.00 31.09 -36.68
CA LEU A 553 -5.97 30.60 -35.77
C LEU A 553 -5.91 31.45 -34.48
N LYS A 554 -6.25 30.85 -33.35
CA LYS A 554 -6.12 31.44 -32.01
C LYS A 554 -4.93 30.82 -31.30
N ILE A 555 -4.01 31.66 -30.81
CA ILE A 555 -2.83 31.21 -30.06
C ILE A 555 -2.93 31.67 -28.61
N PHE A 556 -2.83 30.75 -27.66
CA PHE A 556 -2.90 31.02 -26.22
C PHE A 556 -1.90 30.15 -25.44
N LYS A 557 -1.63 30.52 -24.17
CA LYS A 557 -0.75 29.74 -23.28
C LYS A 557 -1.58 28.82 -22.37
N ARG A 558 -1.09 27.61 -22.12
CA ARG A 558 -1.56 26.68 -21.08
C ARG A 558 -0.34 26.16 -20.32
N GLY A 559 -0.10 26.68 -19.12
CA GLY A 559 1.09 26.32 -18.34
C GLY A 559 2.38 26.56 -19.13
N LYS A 560 3.18 25.50 -19.29
CA LYS A 560 4.43 25.49 -20.08
C LYS A 560 4.22 25.27 -21.58
N TYR A 561 2.98 25.24 -22.08
CA TYR A 561 2.66 24.99 -23.48
C TYR A 561 2.10 26.22 -24.18
N ALA A 562 2.43 26.40 -25.46
CA ALA A 562 1.73 27.30 -26.35
C ALA A 562 0.80 26.50 -27.27
N ILE A 563 -0.47 26.90 -27.31
CA ILE A 563 -1.51 26.19 -28.04
C ILE A 563 -2.00 27.08 -29.18
N GLY A 564 -1.96 26.58 -30.41
CA GLY A 564 -2.67 27.15 -31.55
C GLY A 564 -3.88 26.30 -31.89
N HIS A 565 -5.04 26.89 -32.19
CA HIS A 565 -6.20 26.14 -32.66
C HIS A 565 -6.92 26.87 -33.79
N THR A 566 -7.33 26.11 -34.82
CA THR A 566 -8.13 26.59 -35.94
C THR A 566 -9.14 25.52 -36.36
N LEU A 567 -10.26 25.96 -36.93
CA LEU A 567 -11.33 25.12 -37.44
C LEU A 567 -11.58 25.48 -38.92
N ILE A 568 -11.63 24.46 -39.76
CA ILE A 568 -11.86 24.59 -41.21
C ILE A 568 -13.04 23.69 -41.57
N HIS A 569 -14.00 24.22 -42.32
CA HIS A 569 -15.15 23.51 -42.87
C HIS A 569 -14.92 23.23 -44.35
N GLN A 570 -14.95 21.98 -44.77
CA GLN A 570 -14.96 21.60 -46.19
C GLN A 570 -16.39 21.35 -46.63
N GLN A 571 -16.80 21.97 -47.74
CA GLN A 571 -18.15 21.91 -48.29
C GLN A 571 -18.11 21.49 -49.76
N GLY A 572 -18.99 20.58 -50.16
CA GLY A 572 -19.07 20.06 -51.52
C GLY A 572 -19.50 18.60 -51.52
N LYS A 573 -18.82 17.78 -52.31
CA LYS A 573 -19.00 16.32 -52.35
C LYS A 573 -18.73 15.67 -51.00
N ILE A 574 -17.78 16.19 -50.21
CA ILE A 574 -17.51 15.71 -48.86
C ILE A 574 -17.66 16.86 -47.86
N ASP A 575 -18.70 16.78 -47.01
CA ASP A 575 -18.95 17.74 -45.95
C ASP A 575 -18.36 17.28 -44.60
N ARG A 576 -17.35 18.01 -44.11
CA ARG A 576 -16.62 17.68 -42.87
C ARG A 576 -15.90 18.87 -42.25
N TRP A 577 -15.64 18.73 -40.97
CA TRP A 577 -14.89 19.69 -40.15
C TRP A 577 -13.48 19.19 -39.87
N TYR A 578 -12.50 20.08 -39.98
CA TYR A 578 -11.10 19.87 -39.59
C TYR A 578 -10.76 20.79 -38.41
N GLY A 579 -10.65 20.19 -37.22
CA GLY A 579 -10.12 20.86 -36.03
C GLY A 579 -8.62 20.61 -35.92
N ASN A 580 -7.81 21.64 -36.15
CA ASN A 580 -6.35 21.53 -36.09
C ASN A 580 -5.82 22.26 -34.86
N THR A 581 -5.15 21.51 -33.99
CA THR A 581 -4.59 22.01 -32.74
C THR A 581 -3.09 21.78 -32.70
N PHE A 582 -2.34 22.87 -32.59
CA PHE A 582 -0.89 22.86 -32.46
C PHE A 582 -0.51 23.01 -31.00
N ILE A 583 0.33 22.13 -30.48
CA ILE A 583 0.84 22.14 -29.11
C ILE A 583 2.35 22.27 -29.18
N PHE A 584 2.87 23.44 -28.83
CA PHE A 584 4.30 23.67 -28.68
C PHE A 584 4.71 23.53 -27.22
N ASP A 585 5.71 22.69 -26.95
CA ASP A 585 6.15 22.37 -25.59
C ASP A 585 7.49 23.02 -25.19
N GLY A 586 7.96 23.98 -25.98
CA GLY A 586 9.27 24.61 -25.82
C GLY A 586 10.38 23.93 -26.63
N LYS A 587 10.12 22.73 -27.18
CA LYS A 587 11.11 21.96 -27.96
C LYS A 587 10.52 21.37 -29.25
N ASN A 588 9.31 20.85 -29.20
CA ASN A 588 8.62 20.17 -30.29
C ASN A 588 7.24 20.78 -30.53
N ILE A 589 6.72 20.64 -31.74
CA ILE A 589 5.32 20.95 -32.07
C ILE A 589 4.59 19.66 -32.37
N TYR A 590 3.48 19.46 -31.66
CA TYR A 590 2.55 18.37 -31.88
C TYR A 590 1.29 18.94 -32.54
N LEU A 591 0.90 18.37 -33.67
CA LEU A 591 -0.34 18.63 -34.36
C LEU A 591 -1.36 17.56 -33.98
N LEU A 592 -2.45 17.99 -33.38
CA LEU A 592 -3.62 17.17 -33.22
C LEU A 592 -4.68 17.60 -34.25
N SER A 593 -5.08 16.66 -35.09
CA SER A 593 -6.11 16.87 -36.11
C SER A 593 -7.33 16.01 -35.84
N THR A 594 -8.50 16.66 -35.72
CA THR A 594 -9.80 16.01 -35.62
C THR A 594 -10.57 16.22 -36.92
N VAL A 595 -10.96 15.14 -37.59
CA VAL A 595 -11.80 15.17 -38.78
C VAL A 595 -13.14 14.54 -38.42
N SER A 596 -14.19 15.36 -38.41
CA SER A 596 -15.54 14.94 -38.03
C SER A 596 -16.53 15.27 -39.15
N GLY A 597 -17.56 14.44 -39.34
CA GLY A 597 -18.63 14.74 -40.29
C GLY A 597 -19.36 16.05 -39.95
N ALA A 598 -20.10 16.61 -40.92
CA ALA A 598 -20.82 17.88 -40.79
C ALA A 598 -21.66 18.04 -39.51
N LYS A 599 -22.35 16.96 -39.10
CA LYS A 599 -23.21 16.89 -37.90
C LYS A 599 -22.44 16.67 -36.60
N ASN A 600 -21.14 16.38 -36.67
CA ASN A 600 -20.30 15.99 -35.53
C ASN A 600 -19.29 17.07 -35.11
N LEU A 601 -19.51 18.34 -35.46
CA LEU A 601 -18.63 19.45 -35.08
C LEU A 601 -18.36 19.50 -33.57
N LEU A 602 -19.41 19.43 -32.75
CA LEU A 602 -19.31 19.43 -31.29
C LEU A 602 -18.39 18.32 -30.77
N LEU A 603 -18.41 17.14 -31.41
CA LEU A 603 -17.55 16.02 -31.05
C LEU A 603 -16.09 16.31 -31.41
N GLY A 604 -15.81 16.87 -32.58
CA GLY A 604 -14.47 17.30 -32.98
C GLY A 604 -13.88 18.35 -32.03
N GLU A 605 -14.68 19.34 -31.63
CA GLU A 605 -14.28 20.35 -30.65
C GLU A 605 -14.04 19.77 -29.26
N PHE A 606 -14.91 18.85 -28.82
CA PHE A 606 -14.74 18.13 -27.56
C PHE A 606 -13.43 17.36 -27.53
N LEU A 607 -13.13 16.59 -28.59
CA LEU A 607 -11.91 15.81 -28.72
C LEU A 607 -10.66 16.70 -28.70
N SER A 608 -10.69 17.82 -29.45
CA SER A 608 -9.61 18.83 -29.42
C SER A 608 -9.40 19.40 -28.02
N SER A 609 -10.48 19.80 -27.34
CA SER A 609 -10.41 20.35 -25.99
C SER A 609 -9.92 19.31 -24.97
N LEU A 610 -10.35 18.05 -25.10
CA LEU A 610 -9.96 16.96 -24.22
C LEU A 610 -8.46 16.68 -24.32
N ALA A 611 -7.93 16.60 -25.53
CA ALA A 611 -6.49 16.45 -25.73
C ALA A 611 -5.71 17.65 -25.22
N VAL A 612 -6.09 18.88 -25.57
CA VAL A 612 -5.39 20.07 -25.08
C VAL A 612 -5.36 20.11 -23.56
N LYS A 613 -6.46 19.75 -22.88
CA LYS A 613 -6.52 19.77 -21.42
C LYS A 613 -5.74 18.63 -20.77
N SER A 614 -5.64 17.48 -21.41
CA SER A 614 -4.99 16.28 -20.87
C SER A 614 -3.54 16.09 -21.29
N PHE A 615 -3.08 16.84 -22.30
CA PHE A 615 -1.74 16.74 -22.86
C PHE A 615 -0.66 16.97 -21.81
N CYS A 616 0.38 16.16 -21.86
CA CYS A 616 1.56 16.24 -21.04
C CYS A 616 2.79 15.88 -21.90
N SER A 617 3.90 16.59 -21.69
CA SER A 617 5.22 16.23 -22.20
C SER A 617 6.25 16.35 -21.07
N ASP A 618 6.98 15.26 -20.82
CA ASP A 618 8.10 15.24 -19.86
C ASP A 618 9.32 15.98 -20.42
N THR A 619 9.36 16.20 -21.74
CA THR A 619 10.45 16.92 -22.40
C THR A 619 10.21 18.43 -22.50
N ALA A 620 9.03 18.88 -22.09
CA ALA A 620 8.63 20.26 -22.23
C ALA A 620 9.45 21.22 -21.36
N LYS A 621 9.94 22.29 -21.98
CA LYS A 621 10.70 23.38 -21.34
C LYS A 621 9.79 24.58 -21.11
N SER A 622 10.05 25.34 -20.05
CA SER A 622 9.30 26.57 -19.78
C SER A 622 9.46 27.56 -20.94
N ILE A 623 8.33 28.00 -21.52
CA ILE A 623 8.28 29.03 -22.58
C ILE A 623 8.33 30.45 -21.95
N ALA A 624 8.68 30.57 -20.66
CA ALA A 624 8.60 31.85 -19.93
C ALA A 624 9.54 32.94 -20.46
N ASN A 625 10.64 32.60 -21.15
CA ASN A 625 11.68 33.55 -21.54
C ASN A 625 12.00 33.56 -23.06
N GLN A 626 11.13 33.04 -23.92
CA GLN A 626 11.31 33.11 -25.38
C GLN A 626 10.40 34.22 -25.94
N HIS A 627 10.91 35.46 -25.91
CA HIS A 627 10.25 36.63 -26.48
C HIS A 627 10.72 36.88 -27.92
#